data_AF-A0A946NA10-F1
#
_entry.id   AF-A0A946NA10-F1
#
_cell.length_a   1.000
_cell.length_b   1.000
_cell.length_c   1.000
_cell.angle_alpha   90.00
_cell.angle_beta   90.00
_cell.angle_gamma   90.00
#
_symmetry.space_group_name_H-M   'P 1'
#
loop_
_entity.id
_entity.type
_entity.pdbx_description
1 polymer ?
#
loop_
_entity_poly.entity_id
_entity_poly.type
_entity_poly.pdbx_seq_one_letter_code
_entity_poly.pdbx_strand_id
1 'polypeptide(L)'
;MKWVGFLSVIVIVSALFVVVVRHQNRLEFLDVRAAEKQRDQLNDEWGRLQLEKATWARHNLIEQAARDELGMITPGLADIVLVQVEGRE
;
A
#
# COMPACT_ATOMS: atom_id res chain seq x y z
N MET A 1 -28.93 -41.89 -38.27
CA MET A 1 -29.09 -40.48 -38.68
C MET A 1 -29.61 -39.55 -37.57
N LYS A 2 -30.75 -39.84 -36.91
CA LYS A 2 -31.38 -38.96 -35.90
C LYS A 2 -30.47 -38.58 -34.72
N TRP A 3 -29.70 -39.53 -34.21
CA TRP A 3 -28.76 -39.32 -33.10
C TRP A 3 -27.62 -38.36 -33.44
N VAL A 4 -27.14 -38.38 -34.69
CA VAL A 4 -26.06 -37.49 -35.14
C VAL A 4 -26.54 -36.04 -35.14
N GLY A 5 -27.74 -35.78 -35.66
CA GLY A 5 -28.32 -34.43 -35.63
C GLY A 5 -28.54 -33.92 -34.20
N PHE A 6 -29.03 -34.78 -33.30
CA PHE A 6 -29.20 -34.44 -31.89
C PHE A 6 -27.87 -34.09 -31.20
N LEU A 7 -26.82 -34.88 -31.45
CA LEU A 7 -25.50 -34.65 -30.87
C LEU A 7 -24.87 -33.35 -31.39
N SER A 8 -25.02 -33.04 -32.68
CA SER A 8 -24.56 -31.79 -33.28
C SER A 8 -25.23 -30.57 -32.64
N VAL A 9 -26.53 -30.63 -32.38
CA VAL A 9 -27.26 -29.53 -31.71
C VAL A 9 -26.72 -29.31 -30.30
N ILE A 10 -26.49 -30.38 -29.52
CA ILE A 10 -25.92 -30.28 -28.17
C ILE A 10 -24.54 -29.60 -28.21
N VAL A 11 -23.68 -29.97 -29.15
CA VAL A 11 -22.35 -29.37 -29.28
C VAL A 11 -22.44 -27.88 -29.59
N ILE A 12 -23.34 -27.47 -30.48
CA ILE A 12 -23.56 -26.05 -30.81
C ILE A 12 -24.04 -25.28 -29.58
N VAL A 13 -25.02 -25.82 -28.86
CA VAL A 13 -25.53 -25.20 -27.62
C VAL A 13 -24.41 -25.06 -26.58
N SER A 14 -23.61 -26.11 -26.39
CA SER A 14 -22.45 -26.07 -25.49
C SER A 14 -21.43 -25.00 -25.90
N ALA A 15 -21.14 -24.88 -27.20
CA ALA A 15 -20.18 -23.88 -27.69
C ALA A 15 -20.68 -22.45 -27.42
N LEU A 16 -21.96 -22.18 -27.66
CA LEU A 16 -22.57 -20.88 -27.35
C LEU A 16 -22.54 -20.60 -25.85
N PHE A 17 -22.85 -21.59 -25.02
CA PHE A 17 -22.84 -21.45 -23.57
C PHE A 17 -21.44 -21.08 -23.05
N VAL A 18 -20.38 -21.71 -23.57
CA VAL A 18 -18.99 -21.36 -23.21
C VAL A 18 -18.67 -19.90 -23.53
N VAL A 19 -19.12 -19.39 -24.69
CA VAL A 19 -18.90 -17.98 -25.05
C VAL A 19 -19.60 -17.03 -24.08
N VAL A 20 -20.84 -17.33 -23.71
CA VAL A 20 -21.61 -16.54 -22.73
C VAL A 20 -20.92 -16.53 -21.37
N VAL A 21 -20.53 -17.70 -20.85
CA VAL A 21 -19.85 -17.82 -19.57
C VAL A 21 -18.52 -17.06 -19.59
N ARG A 22 -17.75 -17.17 -20.67
CA ARG A 22 -16.49 -16.41 -20.82
C ARG A 22 -16.72 -14.91 -20.81
N HIS A 23 -17.79 -14.44 -21.46
CA HIS A 23 -18.13 -13.02 -21.48
C HIS A 23 -18.53 -12.52 -20.08
N GLN A 24 -19.37 -13.27 -19.36
CA GLN A 24 -19.76 -12.93 -17.99
C GLN A 24 -18.55 -12.91 -17.04
N ASN A 25 -17.67 -13.91 -17.13
CA ASN A 25 -16.43 -13.93 -16.35
C ASN A 25 -15.55 -12.71 -16.64
N ARG A 26 -15.51 -12.25 -17.90
CA ARG A 26 -14.77 -11.04 -18.27
C ARG A 26 -15.37 -9.81 -17.61
N LEU A 27 -16.70 -9.69 -17.53
CA LEU A 27 -17.35 -8.54 -16.91
C LEU A 27 -17.09 -8.47 -15.41
N GLU A 28 -17.33 -9.56 -14.68
CA GLU A 28 -17.04 -9.65 -13.24
C GLU A 28 -15.56 -9.34 -12.92
N PHE A 29 -14.66 -9.81 -13.77
CA PHE A 29 -13.23 -9.54 -13.60
C PHE A 29 -12.86 -8.08 -13.81
N LEU A 30 -13.59 -7.33 -14.65
CA LEU A 30 -13.30 -5.91 -14.88
C LEU A 30 -13.54 -5.08 -13.63
N ASP A 31 -14.60 -5.37 -12.87
CA ASP A 31 -14.93 -4.64 -11.65
C ASP A 31 -13.86 -4.84 -10.57
N VAL A 32 -13.40 -6.08 -10.38
CA VAL A 32 -12.29 -6.39 -9.49
C VAL A 32 -11.01 -5.66 -9.93
N ARG A 33 -10.70 -5.69 -11.23
CA ARG A 33 -9.52 -5.00 -11.77
C ARG A 33 -9.58 -3.48 -11.58
N ALA A 34 -10.75 -2.88 -11.67
CA ALA A 34 -10.92 -1.45 -11.45
C ALA A 34 -10.63 -1.06 -9.99
N ALA A 35 -11.10 -1.86 -9.02
CA ALA A 35 -10.84 -1.65 -7.61
C ALA A 35 -9.36 -1.87 -7.25
N GLU A 36 -8.74 -2.94 -7.78
CA GLU A 36 -7.31 -3.20 -7.61
C GLU A 36 -6.47 -2.04 -8.14
N LYS A 37 -6.79 -1.51 -9.33
CA LYS A 37 -6.07 -0.38 -9.90
C LYS A 37 -6.13 0.87 -9.02
N GLN A 38 -7.29 1.18 -8.44
CA GLN A 38 -7.41 2.31 -7.53
C GLN A 38 -6.57 2.10 -6.27
N ARG A 39 -6.65 0.90 -5.67
CA ARG A 39 -5.84 0.55 -4.49
C ARG A 39 -4.34 0.71 -4.78
N ASP A 40 -3.89 0.21 -5.92
CA ASP A 40 -2.47 0.27 -6.28
C ASP A 40 -2.02 1.72 -6.50
N GLN A 41 -2.84 2.57 -7.13
CA GLN A 41 -2.57 4.02 -7.24
C GLN A 41 -2.43 4.70 -5.88
N LEU A 42 -3.36 4.42 -4.95
CA LEU A 42 -3.27 4.97 -3.59
C LEU A 42 -2.02 4.48 -2.86
N ASN A 43 -1.63 3.22 -3.06
CA ASN A 43 -0.45 2.66 -2.42
C ASN A 43 0.85 3.30 -2.96
N ASP A 44 0.91 3.58 -4.26
CA ASP A 44 2.03 4.29 -4.87
C ASP A 44 2.14 5.72 -4.32
N GLU A 45 1.02 6.44 -4.26
CA GLU A 45 0.97 7.79 -3.66
C GLU A 45 1.38 7.77 -2.19
N TRP A 46 0.88 6.80 -1.42
CA TRP A 46 1.25 6.63 -0.03
C TRP A 46 2.75 6.36 0.15
N GLY A 47 3.31 5.48 -0.69
CA GLY A 47 4.75 5.21 -0.71
C GLY A 47 5.56 6.48 -0.97
N ARG A 48 5.12 7.29 -1.93
CA ARG A 48 5.75 8.58 -2.23
C ARG A 48 5.66 9.55 -1.04
N LEU A 49 4.49 9.69 -0.42
CA LEU A 49 4.30 10.54 0.76
C LEU A 49 5.15 10.07 1.95
N GLN A 50 5.35 8.76 2.11
CA GLN A 50 6.18 8.22 3.17
C GLN A 50 7.66 8.56 2.96
N LEU A 51 8.14 8.51 1.70
CA LEU A 51 9.48 8.97 1.36
C LEU A 51 9.65 10.49 1.57
N GLU A 52 8.62 11.27 1.22
CA GLU A 52 8.58 12.70 1.54
C GLU A 52 8.65 12.90 3.07
N LYS A 53 7.83 12.23 3.87
CA LYS A 53 7.88 12.33 5.35
C LYS A 53 9.21 11.88 5.93
N ALA A 54 9.83 10.80 5.44
CA ALA A 54 11.15 10.38 5.89
C ALA A 54 12.21 11.46 5.63
N THR A 55 12.02 12.29 4.61
CA THR A 55 12.87 13.45 4.31
C THR A 55 12.69 14.60 5.31
N TRP A 56 11.50 14.74 5.91
CA TRP A 56 11.17 15.79 6.89
C TRP A 56 11.27 15.32 8.35
N ALA A 57 11.22 14.02 8.61
CA ALA A 57 11.47 13.40 9.92
C ALA A 57 12.97 13.32 10.28
N ARG A 58 13.83 14.04 9.56
CA ARG A 58 15.23 14.16 9.92
C ARG A 58 15.32 15.01 11.17
N HIS A 59 15.76 14.38 12.25
CA HIS A 59 16.25 14.98 13.49
C HIS A 59 16.91 16.36 13.30
N ASN A 60 17.62 16.55 12.19
CA ASN A 60 18.18 17.83 11.72
C ASN A 60 17.24 19.04 11.79
N LEU A 61 15.94 18.92 11.48
CA LEU A 61 15.01 20.07 11.54
C LEU A 61 14.73 20.48 12.98
N ILE A 62 14.55 19.51 13.87
CA ILE A 62 14.38 19.75 15.31
C ILE A 62 15.68 20.29 15.89
N GLU A 63 16.83 19.74 15.48
CA GLU A 63 18.16 20.15 15.95
C GLU A 63 18.55 21.55 15.44
N GLN A 64 18.16 21.92 14.21
CA GLN A 64 18.31 23.27 13.68
C GLN A 64 17.40 24.25 14.42
N ALA A 65 16.11 23.96 14.59
CA ALA A 65 15.23 24.83 15.37
C ALA A 65 15.70 24.99 16.82
N ALA A 66 16.19 23.92 17.46
CA ALA A 66 16.76 23.97 18.80
C ALA A 66 18.02 24.86 18.87
N ARG A 67 18.91 24.81 17.87
CA ARG A 67 20.07 25.70 17.81
C ARG A 67 19.70 27.14 17.46
N ASP A 68 18.86 27.33 16.46
CA ASP A 68 18.65 28.64 15.82
C ASP A 68 17.58 29.47 16.56
N GLU A 69 16.50 28.86 17.05
CA GLU A 69 15.44 29.56 17.80
C GLU A 69 15.66 29.53 19.32
N LEU A 70 16.10 28.38 19.85
CA LEU A 70 16.26 28.19 21.30
C LEU A 70 17.70 28.40 21.79
N GLY A 71 18.66 28.60 20.89
CA GLY A 71 20.07 28.78 21.24
C GLY A 71 20.70 27.55 21.93
N MET A 72 20.09 26.37 21.78
CA MET A 72 20.57 25.15 22.42
C MET A 72 21.92 24.72 21.83
N ILE A 73 22.86 24.41 22.71
CA ILE A 73 24.18 23.88 22.36
C ILE A 73 24.30 22.43 22.84
N THR A 74 25.08 21.62 22.12
CA THR A 74 25.37 20.26 22.56
C THR A 74 26.27 20.33 23.80
N PRO A 75 25.84 19.79 24.96
CA PRO A 75 26.62 19.85 26.19
C PRO A 75 27.95 19.10 26.02
N GLY A 76 29.03 19.67 26.57
CA GLY A 76 30.33 19.01 26.60
C GLY A 76 30.38 17.90 27.63
N LEU A 77 31.40 17.05 27.59
CA LEU A 77 31.60 15.96 28.56
C LEU A 77 31.64 16.45 30.02
N ALA A 78 32.01 17.71 30.26
CA ALA A 78 32.05 18.32 31.58
C ALA A 78 30.67 18.80 32.08
N ASP A 79 29.67 18.93 31.20
CA ASP A 79 28.33 19.44 31.52
C ASP A 79 27.34 18.32 31.85
N ILE A 80 27.77 17.05 31.74
CA ILE A 80 26.93 15.87 31.96
C ILE A 80 27.07 15.42 33.42
N VAL A 81 26.02 15.61 34.21
CA VAL A 81 25.93 15.12 35.60
C VAL A 81 25.05 13.88 35.65
N LEU A 82 25.64 12.74 36.03
CA LEU A 82 24.92 11.49 36.26
C LEU A 82 24.24 11.57 37.63
N VAL A 83 22.92 11.74 37.64
CA VAL A 83 22.13 11.70 38.86
C VAL A 83 21.71 10.25 39.10
N GLN A 84 22.32 9.62 40.10
CA GLN A 84 21.87 8.31 40.59
C GLN A 84 20.59 8.54 41.41
N VAL A 85 19.45 8.16 40.85
CA VAL A 85 18.18 8.20 41.56
C VAL A 85 18.18 7.03 42.52
N GLU A 86 18.56 7.28 43.77
CA GLU A 86 18.49 6.27 44.83
C GLU A 86 17.01 5.87 44.98
N GLY A 87 16.71 4.63 44.59
CA GLY A 87 15.39 4.04 44.78
C GLY A 87 15.09 4.04 46.27
N ARG A 88 14.04 4.77 46.66
CA ARG A 88 13.46 4.63 48.00
C ARG A 88 12.96 3.20 48.15
N GLU A 89 13.55 2.49 49.12
CA GLU A 89 13.05 1.20 49.61
C GLU A 89 11.62 1.30 50.15
#